data_AF-A0A2D6ARD0-F1
#
_entry.id   AF-A0A2D6ARD0-F1
#
_cell.length_a   1.000
_cell.length_b   1.000
_cell.length_c   1.000
_cell.angle_alpha   90.00
_cell.angle_beta   90.00
_cell.angle_gamma   90.00
#
_symmetry.space_group_name_H-M   'P 1'
#
loop_
_entity.id
_entity.type
_entity.pdbx_description
1 polymer ?
#
loop_
_entity_poly.entity_id
_entity_poly.type
_entity_poly.pdbx_seq_one_letter_code
_entity_poly.pdbx_strand_id
1 'polypeptide(L)'
;MKKQLLFIAIFLAILTACQEKKSQAETQVYVENWDSLASYEEAPDWFRNAKFGIYYHWGLLSVPAYANDWHPRGLHIEGSDDYRQHVETYGHPSEFGYHDFVPLFQTDSFNAENWADLFVKSGARFSGVVAEHHDGWSNWDSEINPWNAMDMGPHRDLVGELEKAIKARDLKFVTTFHMARNLQIFQNDSANWLNDKSYFPYNPNMPTSSTDSLIRILYGNIPREQFYENWIGKLKEVIDNYSPDLIYFDGELGKLPDSLKLAFATYYLNHAAANNKEVVITHKNGELPKEVSLMDLEKGRMDEKTDYFWLTDETIAHGSWSYTETLEVKPASEIIQVLIDIVSKNGVLMLNISPKANGVIPQEQQETLLEIGEWLNQFGEAIYDTRTWTVYGEGPTVLGESGHFLEWKAYTPNDIRFTTKGDALYAIVMGWPGDSVEQTIASVNEQNLNSKQIESIKMLGSDETIEWTTSENGLTYTTPSSAPSTTAVVLKITLQ
;
A
#
# COMPACT_ATOMS: atom_id res chain seq x y z
N MET A 1 77.20 8.40 -12.61
CA MET A 1 76.59 7.13 -12.16
C MET A 1 76.35 7.21 -10.66
N LYS A 2 75.13 6.84 -10.25
CA LYS A 2 74.66 6.52 -8.87
C LYS A 2 74.39 7.68 -7.90
N LYS A 3 73.22 8.31 -8.09
CA LYS A 3 72.31 8.74 -7.01
C LYS A 3 71.51 7.52 -6.56
N GLN A 4 71.48 7.22 -5.26
CA GLN A 4 70.38 6.54 -4.53
C GLN A 4 70.88 6.18 -3.13
N LEU A 5 69.96 6.17 -2.15
CA LEU A 5 70.15 5.93 -0.70
C LEU A 5 70.50 7.17 0.15
N LEU A 6 69.51 8.05 0.37
CA LEU A 6 69.26 8.63 1.70
C LEU A 6 67.91 9.37 1.74
N PHE A 7 66.77 8.66 1.68
CA PHE A 7 65.45 9.24 2.00
C PHE A 7 64.47 8.12 2.38
N ILE A 8 64.74 7.43 3.49
CA ILE A 8 63.77 6.56 4.16
C ILE A 8 63.93 6.80 5.67
N ALA A 9 63.48 7.97 6.12
CA ALA A 9 63.17 8.30 7.49
C ALA A 9 62.55 9.70 7.44
N ILE A 10 61.41 9.92 8.10
CA ILE A 10 60.58 11.14 8.06
C ILE A 10 59.54 11.13 6.93
N PHE A 11 58.69 10.10 6.91
CA PHE A 11 57.30 10.23 6.44
C PHE A 11 56.43 9.18 7.17
N LEU A 12 56.63 9.08 8.48
CA LEU A 12 55.90 8.14 9.34
C LEU A 12 55.51 8.83 10.66
N ALA A 13 54.89 10.00 10.55
CA ALA A 13 54.22 10.68 11.66
C ALA A 13 53.44 11.87 11.09
N ILE A 14 52.24 11.62 10.56
CA ILE A 14 51.01 12.46 10.56
C ILE A 14 50.00 11.62 9.74
N LEU A 15 49.60 10.50 10.32
CA LEU A 15 48.29 9.90 10.08
C LEU A 15 47.72 9.72 11.48
N THR A 16 47.50 10.86 12.16
CA THR A 16 46.55 10.92 13.27
C THR A 16 45.21 10.57 12.68
N ALA A 17 44.85 9.30 12.85
CA ALA A 17 43.53 8.79 12.59
C ALA A 17 42.51 9.71 13.28
N CYS A 18 41.77 10.49 12.49
CA CYS A 18 40.39 10.78 12.83
C CYS A 18 39.65 9.45 12.75
N GLN A 19 39.80 8.62 13.79
CA GLN A 19 38.76 7.67 14.14
C GLN A 19 37.61 8.53 14.65
N GLU A 20 36.68 8.88 13.76
CA GLU A 20 35.32 9.13 14.19
C GLU A 20 34.91 7.93 15.04
N LYS A 21 34.78 8.15 16.34
CA LYS A 21 34.01 7.25 17.20
C LYS A 21 32.61 7.24 16.60
N LYS A 22 32.30 6.28 15.73
CA LYS A 22 30.93 5.81 15.56
C LYS A 22 30.49 5.39 16.95
N SER A 23 29.77 6.28 17.62
CA SER A 23 28.94 5.92 18.76
C SER A 23 28.10 4.75 18.28
N GLN A 24 28.39 3.56 18.79
CA GLN A 24 27.54 2.40 18.57
C GLN A 24 26.25 2.76 19.30
N ALA A 25 25.27 3.29 18.58
CA ALA A 25 23.96 3.55 19.15
C ALA A 25 23.50 2.24 19.80
N GLU A 26 23.14 2.28 21.08
CA GLU A 26 22.55 1.12 21.73
C GLU A 26 21.33 0.71 20.90
N THR A 27 21.31 -0.55 20.44
CA THR A 27 20.16 -1.08 19.72
C THR A 27 18.95 -0.96 20.63
N GLN A 28 17.96 -0.16 20.22
CA GLN A 28 16.72 0.00 20.96
C GLN A 28 16.08 -1.39 21.16
N VAL A 29 15.75 -1.73 22.41
CA VAL A 29 15.05 -2.97 22.75
C VAL A 29 13.68 -2.59 23.29
N TYR A 30 12.65 -3.12 22.65
CA TYR A 30 11.25 -2.98 23.06
C TYR A 30 10.86 -4.10 24.02
N VAL A 31 10.25 -3.74 25.13
CA VAL A 31 9.66 -4.69 26.08
C VAL A 31 8.16 -4.81 25.77
N GLU A 32 7.58 -5.99 26.00
CA GLU A 32 6.19 -6.31 25.67
C GLU A 32 5.17 -5.54 26.55
N ASN A 33 5.03 -4.23 26.28
CA ASN A 33 4.01 -3.33 26.80
C ASN A 33 3.89 -2.10 25.87
N TRP A 34 2.67 -1.59 25.68
CA TRP A 34 2.42 -0.51 24.72
C TRP A 34 3.21 0.78 25.03
N ASP A 35 3.44 1.11 26.30
CA ASP A 35 4.22 2.29 26.69
C ASP A 35 5.67 2.21 26.17
N SER A 36 6.28 1.03 26.18
CA SER A 36 7.62 0.81 25.63
C SER A 36 7.63 0.96 24.11
N LEU A 37 6.56 0.58 23.42
CA LEU A 37 6.48 0.64 21.96
C LEU A 37 6.10 2.04 21.48
N ALA A 38 5.37 2.82 22.28
CA ALA A 38 4.94 4.18 21.96
C ALA A 38 6.09 5.19 21.76
N SER A 39 7.34 4.81 22.05
CA SER A 39 8.51 5.61 21.68
C SER A 39 8.94 5.42 20.22
N TYR A 40 8.31 4.51 19.49
CA TYR A 40 8.57 4.24 18.09
C TYR A 40 7.97 5.33 17.20
N GLU A 41 8.64 5.64 16.08
CA GLU A 41 8.11 6.54 15.05
C GLU A 41 7.34 5.71 14.02
N GLU A 42 6.00 5.74 14.10
CA GLU A 42 5.11 4.91 13.29
C GLU A 42 5.12 5.26 11.79
N ALA A 43 5.51 6.49 11.44
CA ALA A 43 5.61 6.98 10.06
C ALA A 43 7.04 7.39 9.69
N PRO A 44 7.98 6.45 9.49
CA PRO A 44 9.36 6.79 9.18
C PRO A 44 9.50 7.61 7.89
N ASP A 45 10.60 8.36 7.77
CA ASP A 45 10.78 9.32 6.67
C ASP A 45 10.72 8.66 5.29
N TRP A 46 11.26 7.44 5.14
CA TRP A 46 11.18 6.71 3.88
C TRP A 46 9.73 6.56 3.41
N PHE A 47 8.80 6.31 4.33
CA PHE A 47 7.40 6.07 4.04
C PHE A 47 6.66 7.38 3.78
N ARG A 48 6.89 8.40 4.63
CA ARG A 48 6.38 9.76 4.40
C ARG A 48 6.83 10.34 3.08
N ASN A 49 8.02 9.98 2.61
CA ASN A 49 8.58 10.46 1.35
C ASN A 49 8.14 9.60 0.14
N ALA A 50 7.66 8.38 0.38
CA ALA A 50 7.30 7.45 -0.67
C ALA A 50 6.05 7.84 -1.46
N LYS A 51 4.99 8.29 -0.76
CA LYS A 51 3.68 8.74 -1.30
C LYS A 51 2.87 7.75 -2.13
N PHE A 52 3.50 6.90 -2.92
CA PHE A 52 2.86 5.94 -3.81
C PHE A 52 3.56 4.58 -3.73
N GLY A 53 2.75 3.53 -3.58
CA GLY A 53 3.19 2.15 -3.66
C GLY A 53 2.13 1.24 -4.26
N ILE A 54 2.51 0.00 -4.54
CA ILE A 54 1.64 -0.99 -5.19
C ILE A 54 1.57 -2.27 -4.37
N TYR A 55 0.38 -2.80 -4.15
CA TYR A 55 0.18 -4.16 -3.67
C TYR A 55 -0.77 -4.94 -4.57
N TYR A 56 -1.03 -6.21 -4.26
CA TYR A 56 -1.86 -7.05 -5.12
C TYR A 56 -2.57 -8.17 -4.37
N HIS A 57 -3.88 -8.28 -4.63
CA HIS A 57 -4.71 -9.42 -4.24
C HIS A 57 -4.57 -10.52 -5.28
N TRP A 58 -3.57 -11.38 -5.05
CA TRP A 58 -3.26 -12.51 -5.90
C TRP A 58 -2.97 -13.75 -5.05
N GLY A 59 -3.56 -14.88 -5.44
CA GLY A 59 -3.42 -16.14 -4.74
C GLY A 59 -4.43 -17.16 -5.23
N LEU A 60 -4.72 -18.18 -4.42
CA LEU A 60 -5.74 -19.18 -4.72
C LEU A 60 -7.11 -18.56 -5.06
N LEU A 61 -7.46 -17.45 -4.38
CA LEU A 61 -8.69 -16.69 -4.61
C LEU A 61 -8.82 -16.14 -6.04
N SER A 62 -7.74 -16.06 -6.80
CA SER A 62 -7.73 -15.56 -8.18
C SER A 62 -8.12 -16.63 -9.20
N VAL A 63 -8.13 -17.91 -8.83
CA VAL A 63 -8.43 -19.04 -9.73
C VAL A 63 -9.84 -18.98 -10.32
N PRO A 64 -10.91 -18.72 -9.53
CA PRO A 64 -12.26 -18.71 -10.06
C PRO A 64 -12.54 -17.56 -11.03
N ALA A 65 -11.76 -16.48 -10.95
CA ALA A 65 -11.91 -15.27 -11.77
C ALA A 65 -13.35 -14.72 -11.82
N TYR A 66 -14.08 -14.79 -10.71
CA TYR A 66 -15.50 -14.43 -10.61
C TYR A 66 -15.79 -13.59 -9.37
N ALA A 67 -16.78 -12.69 -9.47
CA ALA A 67 -17.27 -11.77 -8.44
C ALA A 67 -16.21 -10.83 -7.83
N ASN A 68 -15.40 -11.32 -6.89
CA ASN A 68 -14.30 -10.62 -6.22
C ASN A 68 -13.53 -11.61 -5.31
N ASP A 69 -12.62 -11.08 -4.49
CA ASP A 69 -11.81 -11.80 -3.51
C ASP A 69 -12.61 -12.44 -2.35
N TRP A 70 -13.93 -12.21 -2.30
CA TRP A 70 -14.88 -12.86 -1.40
C TRP A 70 -15.64 -14.02 -2.04
N HIS A 71 -15.40 -14.35 -3.31
CA HIS A 71 -15.96 -15.54 -3.93
C HIS A 71 -15.75 -16.84 -3.12
N PRO A 72 -14.57 -17.09 -2.50
CA PRO A 72 -14.38 -18.25 -1.63
C PRO A 72 -15.40 -18.33 -0.49
N ARG A 73 -15.84 -17.19 0.06
CA ARG A 73 -16.95 -17.14 1.02
C ARG A 73 -18.29 -17.35 0.31
N GLY A 74 -18.54 -16.55 -0.73
CA GLY A 74 -19.82 -16.47 -1.43
C GLY A 74 -20.28 -17.83 -1.96
N LEU A 75 -19.36 -18.66 -2.45
CA LEU A 75 -19.67 -20.00 -2.98
C LEU A 75 -20.19 -20.97 -1.90
N HIS A 76 -20.00 -20.67 -0.61
CA HIS A 76 -20.54 -21.48 0.50
C HIS A 76 -21.85 -20.91 1.09
N ILE A 77 -22.41 -19.86 0.49
CA ILE A 77 -23.69 -19.26 0.89
C ILE A 77 -24.76 -19.72 -0.11
N GLU A 78 -25.51 -20.75 0.23
CA GLU A 78 -26.55 -21.30 -0.65
C GLU A 78 -27.52 -20.21 -1.12
N GLY A 79 -27.72 -20.13 -2.43
CA GLY A 79 -28.59 -19.13 -3.04
C GLY A 79 -27.97 -17.75 -3.27
N SER A 80 -26.68 -17.54 -2.99
CA SER A 80 -25.93 -16.38 -3.49
C SER A 80 -25.68 -16.49 -5.01
N ASP A 81 -25.26 -15.39 -5.65
CA ASP A 81 -24.82 -15.41 -7.06
C ASP A 81 -23.55 -16.25 -7.23
N ASP A 82 -22.59 -16.11 -6.33
CA ASP A 82 -21.36 -16.91 -6.26
C ASP A 82 -21.66 -18.42 -6.18
N TYR A 83 -22.57 -18.83 -5.30
CA TYR A 83 -22.97 -20.23 -5.16
C TYR A 83 -23.62 -20.76 -6.44
N ARG A 84 -24.52 -19.98 -7.06
CA ARG A 84 -25.18 -20.39 -8.31
C ARG A 84 -24.16 -20.59 -9.43
N GLN A 85 -23.26 -19.63 -9.61
CA GLN A 85 -22.22 -19.72 -10.63
C GLN A 85 -21.27 -20.89 -10.37
N HIS A 86 -20.89 -21.11 -9.11
CA HIS A 86 -20.00 -22.21 -8.72
C HIS A 86 -20.65 -23.57 -8.99
N VAL A 87 -21.94 -23.72 -8.64
CA VAL A 87 -22.70 -24.95 -8.91
C VAL A 87 -22.84 -25.22 -10.41
N GLU A 88 -23.09 -24.17 -11.21
CA GLU A 88 -23.19 -24.30 -12.67
C GLU A 88 -21.86 -24.70 -13.31
N THR A 89 -20.74 -24.19 -12.79
CA THR A 89 -19.41 -24.34 -13.39
C THR A 89 -18.66 -25.58 -12.89
N TYR A 90 -18.69 -25.83 -11.58
CA TYR A 90 -17.86 -26.83 -10.89
C TYR A 90 -18.67 -27.90 -10.15
N GLY A 91 -19.93 -27.63 -9.82
CA GLY A 91 -20.81 -28.52 -9.07
C GLY A 91 -21.01 -28.09 -7.61
N HIS A 92 -21.71 -28.91 -6.82
CA HIS A 92 -22.05 -28.56 -5.44
C HIS A 92 -20.78 -28.38 -4.58
N PRO A 93 -20.71 -27.36 -3.68
CA PRO A 93 -19.53 -27.11 -2.83
C PRO A 93 -19.10 -28.27 -1.91
N SER A 94 -19.96 -29.28 -1.70
CA SER A 94 -19.59 -30.52 -0.99
C SER A 94 -18.78 -31.49 -1.84
N GLU A 95 -18.87 -31.40 -3.16
CA GLU A 95 -18.16 -32.26 -4.13
C GLU A 95 -16.96 -31.53 -4.74
N PHE A 96 -17.08 -30.22 -4.95
CA PHE A 96 -16.00 -29.34 -5.36
C PHE A 96 -16.00 -28.10 -4.46
N GLY A 97 -15.20 -28.12 -3.40
CA GLY A 97 -15.05 -27.01 -2.46
C GLY A 97 -13.94 -26.04 -2.88
N TYR A 98 -13.76 -24.97 -2.10
CA TYR A 98 -12.69 -24.00 -2.35
C TYR A 98 -11.28 -24.63 -2.40
N HIS A 99 -11.02 -25.63 -1.56
CA HIS A 99 -9.75 -26.35 -1.55
C HIS A 99 -9.45 -27.11 -2.87
N ASP A 100 -10.47 -27.43 -3.67
CA ASP A 100 -10.29 -28.13 -4.95
C ASP A 100 -9.79 -27.21 -6.07
N PHE A 101 -9.72 -25.89 -5.84
CA PHE A 101 -9.04 -24.96 -6.75
C PHE A 101 -7.52 -25.04 -6.67
N VAL A 102 -6.95 -25.64 -5.61
CA VAL A 102 -5.50 -25.66 -5.37
C VAL A 102 -4.69 -26.23 -6.55
N PRO A 103 -5.07 -27.37 -7.17
CA PRO A 103 -4.35 -27.89 -8.35
C PRO A 103 -4.41 -26.99 -9.59
N LEU A 104 -5.32 -26.03 -9.62
CA LEU A 104 -5.53 -25.09 -10.73
C LEU A 104 -4.72 -23.79 -10.57
N PHE A 105 -4.14 -23.55 -9.38
CA PHE A 105 -3.27 -22.40 -9.13
C PHE A 105 -1.81 -22.71 -9.50
N GLN A 106 -1.47 -22.71 -10.78
CA GLN A 106 -0.14 -23.16 -11.26
C GLN A 106 0.87 -22.03 -11.48
N THR A 107 0.44 -20.78 -11.63
CA THR A 107 1.32 -19.59 -11.77
C THR A 107 2.33 -19.66 -12.93
N ASP A 108 2.05 -20.40 -14.01
CA ASP A 108 3.01 -20.69 -15.09
C ASP A 108 3.60 -19.45 -15.79
N SER A 109 2.88 -18.34 -15.80
CA SER A 109 3.29 -17.06 -16.41
C SER A 109 3.84 -16.07 -15.37
N PHE A 110 3.89 -16.45 -14.10
CA PHE A 110 4.38 -15.58 -13.02
C PHE A 110 5.89 -15.41 -13.11
N ASN A 111 6.32 -14.14 -13.09
CA ASN A 111 7.72 -13.74 -13.04
C ASN A 111 7.87 -12.50 -12.14
N ALA A 112 8.51 -12.69 -10.99
CA ALA A 112 8.71 -11.64 -9.99
C ALA A 112 9.55 -10.46 -10.54
N GLU A 113 10.54 -10.73 -11.39
CA GLU A 113 11.39 -9.70 -12.00
C GLU A 113 10.59 -8.76 -12.91
N ASN A 114 9.73 -9.33 -13.76
CA ASN A 114 8.87 -8.55 -14.66
C ASN A 114 7.87 -7.69 -13.89
N TRP A 115 7.32 -8.22 -12.80
CA TRP A 115 6.41 -7.47 -11.93
C TRP A 115 7.15 -6.30 -11.27
N ALA A 116 8.32 -6.56 -10.68
CA ALA A 116 9.09 -5.52 -10.02
C ALA A 116 9.58 -4.45 -11.02
N ASP A 117 9.94 -4.80 -12.26
CA ASP A 117 10.25 -3.85 -13.33
C ASP A 117 9.04 -2.93 -13.66
N LEU A 118 7.84 -3.49 -13.68
CA LEU A 118 6.62 -2.71 -13.91
C LEU A 118 6.37 -1.72 -12.76
N PHE A 119 6.59 -2.13 -11.52
CA PHE A 119 6.38 -1.28 -10.34
C PHE A 119 7.39 -0.11 -10.28
N VAL A 120 8.64 -0.34 -10.70
CA VAL A 120 9.60 0.76 -10.88
C VAL A 120 9.08 1.75 -11.93
N LYS A 121 8.63 1.23 -13.08
CA LYS A 121 8.16 2.08 -14.19
C LYS A 121 6.90 2.86 -13.83
N SER A 122 6.03 2.34 -12.97
CA SER A 122 4.86 3.05 -12.49
C SER A 122 5.18 4.16 -11.47
N GLY A 123 6.43 4.26 -11.03
CA GLY A 123 6.86 5.22 -10.01
C GLY A 123 6.64 4.76 -8.56
N ALA A 124 6.23 3.51 -8.31
CA ALA A 124 6.07 3.04 -6.94
C ALA A 124 7.40 3.10 -6.17
N ARG A 125 7.36 3.49 -4.89
CA ARG A 125 8.54 3.49 -3.98
C ARG A 125 8.50 2.36 -2.96
N PHE A 126 7.36 1.67 -2.86
CA PHE A 126 7.20 0.44 -2.11
C PHE A 126 6.26 -0.49 -2.87
N SER A 127 6.47 -1.79 -2.75
CA SER A 127 5.55 -2.77 -3.32
C SER A 127 5.53 -4.08 -2.54
N GLY A 128 4.46 -4.85 -2.68
CA GLY A 128 4.32 -6.10 -1.97
C GLY A 128 3.04 -6.86 -2.21
N VAL A 129 2.85 -7.92 -1.44
CA VAL A 129 1.86 -8.96 -1.71
C VAL A 129 0.88 -9.12 -0.57
N VAL A 130 -0.36 -9.51 -0.88
CA VAL A 130 -1.24 -10.18 0.09
C VAL A 130 -0.62 -11.54 0.43
N ALA A 131 0.15 -11.58 1.51
CA ALA A 131 0.88 -12.79 1.92
C ALA A 131 -0.12 -13.89 2.32
N GLU A 132 -1.19 -13.52 3.02
CA GLU A 132 -2.33 -14.37 3.29
C GLU A 132 -3.61 -13.54 3.38
N HIS A 133 -4.60 -13.90 2.57
CA HIS A 133 -5.92 -13.27 2.58
C HIS A 133 -6.81 -13.90 3.67
N HIS A 134 -8.12 -13.69 3.62
CA HIS A 134 -9.07 -14.28 4.55
C HIS A 134 -9.28 -15.80 4.38
N ASP A 135 -8.85 -16.34 3.25
CA ASP A 135 -9.18 -17.65 2.73
C ASP A 135 -8.32 -18.79 3.32
N GLY A 136 -7.35 -18.45 4.17
CA GLY A 136 -6.48 -19.41 4.86
C GLY A 136 -5.32 -19.93 4.03
N TRP A 137 -5.09 -19.35 2.84
CA TRP A 137 -4.01 -19.72 1.92
C TRP A 137 -2.77 -18.83 2.10
N SER A 138 -1.62 -19.44 2.35
CA SER A 138 -0.34 -18.74 2.49
C SER A 138 0.43 -18.73 1.17
N ASN A 139 0.82 -17.55 0.66
CA ASN A 139 1.56 -17.42 -0.60
C ASN A 139 3.08 -17.68 -0.47
N TRP A 140 3.58 -18.12 0.70
CA TRP A 140 5.00 -18.38 0.97
C TRP A 140 5.26 -19.84 1.34
N ASP A 141 6.54 -20.20 1.52
CA ASP A 141 6.97 -21.50 2.05
C ASP A 141 6.76 -21.55 3.58
N SER A 142 5.55 -21.92 4.01
CA SER A 142 5.15 -21.93 5.42
C SER A 142 5.37 -23.30 6.06
N GLU A 143 6.08 -23.35 7.20
CA GLU A 143 6.20 -24.58 7.99
C GLU A 143 4.97 -24.81 8.88
N ILE A 144 4.25 -23.74 9.22
CA ILE A 144 3.07 -23.76 10.11
C ILE A 144 1.77 -24.04 9.35
N ASN A 145 1.60 -23.48 8.15
CA ASN A 145 0.38 -23.66 7.37
C ASN A 145 0.60 -24.67 6.24
N PRO A 146 -0.01 -25.87 6.29
CA PRO A 146 0.09 -26.80 5.17
C PRO A 146 -0.63 -26.32 3.90
N TRP A 147 -1.54 -25.34 4.01
CA TRP A 147 -2.21 -24.72 2.86
C TRP A 147 -1.38 -23.55 2.35
N ASN A 148 -0.27 -23.87 1.69
CA ASN A 148 0.68 -22.89 1.19
C ASN A 148 1.14 -23.16 -0.25
N ALA A 149 1.69 -22.12 -0.89
CA ALA A 149 2.11 -22.15 -2.29
C ALA A 149 3.36 -23.01 -2.58
N MET A 150 4.15 -23.37 -1.57
CA MET A 150 5.30 -24.26 -1.73
C MET A 150 4.90 -25.74 -1.66
N ASP A 151 4.09 -26.12 -0.67
CA ASP A 151 3.66 -27.49 -0.47
C ASP A 151 2.57 -27.92 -1.46
N MET A 152 1.77 -26.96 -1.94
CA MET A 152 0.62 -27.22 -2.82
C MET A 152 0.56 -26.23 -3.96
N GLY A 153 -0.20 -26.55 -5.01
CA GLY A 153 -0.45 -25.64 -6.13
C GLY A 153 0.83 -25.35 -6.94
N PRO A 154 1.39 -24.13 -6.90
CA PRO A 154 2.49 -23.75 -7.78
C PRO A 154 3.86 -24.33 -7.40
N HIS A 155 4.01 -24.86 -6.17
CA HIS A 155 5.27 -25.36 -5.63
C HIS A 155 6.41 -24.32 -5.66
N ARG A 156 6.08 -23.09 -5.24
CA ARG A 156 6.95 -21.92 -5.25
C ARG A 156 6.74 -21.06 -4.01
N ASP A 157 7.83 -20.51 -3.49
CA ASP A 157 7.79 -19.43 -2.51
C ASP A 157 7.53 -18.08 -3.21
N LEU A 158 6.26 -17.76 -3.47
CA LEU A 158 5.88 -16.58 -4.23
C LEU A 158 6.29 -15.29 -3.49
N VAL A 159 6.09 -15.23 -2.17
CA VAL A 159 6.48 -14.09 -1.34
C VAL A 159 8.01 -13.90 -1.37
N GLY A 160 8.79 -14.97 -1.22
CA GLY A 160 10.25 -14.88 -1.27
C GLY A 160 10.81 -14.53 -2.64
N GLU A 161 10.19 -14.96 -3.74
CA GLU A 161 10.57 -14.53 -5.09
C GLU A 161 10.29 -13.04 -5.31
N LEU A 162 9.14 -12.55 -4.85
CA LEU A 162 8.75 -11.14 -4.95
C LEU A 162 9.62 -10.24 -4.07
N GLU A 163 9.91 -10.66 -2.84
CA GLU A 163 10.80 -9.95 -1.91
C GLU A 163 12.15 -9.66 -2.57
N LYS A 164 12.78 -10.70 -3.15
CA LYS A 164 14.08 -10.58 -3.82
C LYS A 164 14.02 -9.61 -4.99
N ALA A 165 13.03 -9.78 -5.88
CA ALA A 165 12.90 -8.96 -7.08
C ALA A 165 12.61 -7.48 -6.77
N ILE A 166 11.76 -7.21 -5.76
CA ILE A 166 11.38 -5.87 -5.33
C ILE A 166 12.56 -5.16 -4.68
N LYS A 167 13.25 -5.82 -3.73
CA LYS A 167 14.43 -5.23 -3.06
C LYS A 167 15.61 -5.06 -4.00
N ALA A 168 15.78 -5.91 -5.01
CA ALA A 168 16.82 -5.75 -6.04
C ALA A 168 16.65 -4.47 -6.89
N ARG A 169 15.49 -3.82 -6.82
CA ARG A 169 15.17 -2.55 -7.49
C ARG A 169 15.02 -1.39 -6.50
N ASP A 170 15.54 -1.54 -5.29
CA ASP A 170 15.54 -0.54 -4.23
C ASP A 170 14.14 -0.08 -3.78
N LEU A 171 13.10 -0.86 -4.07
CA LEU A 171 11.77 -0.65 -3.49
C LEU A 171 11.70 -1.23 -2.09
N LYS A 172 10.92 -0.58 -1.24
CA LYS A 172 10.53 -1.07 0.08
C LYS A 172 9.55 -2.24 -0.07
N PHE A 173 9.75 -3.32 0.68
CA PHE A 173 8.95 -4.54 0.54
C PHE A 173 7.76 -4.56 1.50
N VAL A 174 6.58 -4.92 1.01
CA VAL A 174 5.34 -4.92 1.80
C VAL A 174 4.73 -6.33 1.86
N THR A 175 4.16 -6.66 3.01
CA THR A 175 3.30 -7.85 3.16
C THR A 175 2.00 -7.46 3.83
N THR A 176 0.88 -7.90 3.29
CA THR A 176 -0.44 -7.64 3.87
C THR A 176 -1.07 -8.93 4.38
N PHE A 177 -1.75 -8.85 5.53
CA PHE A 177 -2.37 -9.98 6.21
C PHE A 177 -3.82 -9.70 6.54
N HIS A 178 -4.67 -10.61 6.10
CA HIS A 178 -6.12 -10.53 6.28
C HIS A 178 -6.66 -11.73 7.07
N MET A 179 -5.76 -12.59 7.53
CA MET A 179 -6.07 -13.88 8.13
C MET A 179 -6.90 -13.79 9.40
N ALA A 180 -6.95 -12.66 10.12
CA ALA A 180 -7.75 -12.55 11.35
C ALA A 180 -9.22 -12.95 11.13
N ARG A 181 -9.84 -12.52 10.01
CA ARG A 181 -11.23 -12.87 9.65
C ARG A 181 -11.43 -14.37 9.40
N ASN A 182 -10.39 -15.13 9.05
CA ASN A 182 -10.47 -16.57 8.77
C ASN A 182 -11.04 -17.39 9.94
N LEU A 183 -10.65 -17.08 11.19
CA LEU A 183 -11.12 -17.79 12.39
C LEU A 183 -12.65 -17.81 12.45
N GLN A 184 -13.24 -18.99 12.32
CA GLN A 184 -14.68 -19.18 12.53
C GLN A 184 -15.01 -19.13 14.02
N ILE A 185 -16.04 -18.37 14.38
CA ILE A 185 -16.46 -18.18 15.78
C ILE A 185 -17.95 -18.50 16.06
N PHE A 186 -18.72 -18.88 15.04
CA PHE A 186 -20.16 -19.07 15.13
C PHE A 186 -20.61 -20.53 15.00
N GLN A 187 -19.72 -21.53 15.17
CA GLN A 187 -20.07 -22.95 14.97
C GLN A 187 -21.30 -23.38 15.81
N ASN A 188 -21.41 -22.85 17.03
CA ASN A 188 -22.47 -23.16 17.98
C ASN A 188 -23.61 -22.12 18.01
N ASP A 189 -23.65 -21.19 17.05
CA ASP A 189 -24.64 -20.12 16.98
C ASP A 189 -25.24 -20.03 15.57
N SER A 190 -26.30 -20.83 15.34
CA SER A 190 -26.94 -20.92 14.02
C SER A 190 -27.59 -19.63 13.54
N ALA A 191 -27.86 -18.67 14.43
CA ALA A 191 -28.37 -17.37 14.04
C ALA A 191 -27.30 -16.52 13.33
N ASN A 192 -26.01 -16.84 13.53
CA ASN A 192 -24.87 -16.09 13.03
C ASN A 192 -23.96 -16.90 12.09
N TRP A 193 -24.41 -18.06 11.58
CA TRP A 193 -23.63 -18.87 10.63
C TRP A 193 -23.21 -18.11 9.37
N LEU A 194 -23.97 -17.10 8.94
CA LEU A 194 -23.67 -16.24 7.79
C LEU A 194 -23.05 -14.89 8.17
N ASN A 195 -22.67 -14.68 9.44
CA ASN A 195 -22.04 -13.45 9.87
C ASN A 195 -20.59 -13.39 9.35
N ASP A 196 -20.17 -12.23 8.82
CA ASP A 196 -18.90 -12.03 8.12
C ASP A 196 -17.70 -11.77 9.04
N LYS A 197 -17.90 -11.66 10.35
CA LYS A 197 -16.79 -11.74 11.33
C LYS A 197 -16.04 -13.07 11.25
N SER A 198 -16.68 -14.11 10.70
CA SER A 198 -16.03 -15.32 10.22
C SER A 198 -16.03 -15.31 8.69
N TYR A 199 -14.87 -15.42 8.05
CA TYR A 199 -14.78 -15.34 6.59
C TYR A 199 -15.54 -16.47 5.89
N PHE A 200 -15.37 -17.71 6.33
CA PHE A 200 -16.21 -18.81 5.86
C PHE A 200 -17.48 -18.91 6.71
N PRO A 201 -18.66 -19.09 6.09
CA PRO A 201 -19.87 -19.38 6.84
C PRO A 201 -19.81 -20.79 7.42
N TYR A 202 -20.40 -21.00 8.59
CA TYR A 202 -20.52 -22.35 9.13
C TYR A 202 -21.70 -23.07 8.47
N ASN A 203 -21.43 -24.07 7.63
CA ASN A 203 -22.46 -24.87 6.97
C ASN A 203 -22.21 -26.38 7.20
N PRO A 204 -23.08 -27.07 7.98
CA PRO A 204 -22.95 -28.50 8.28
C PRO A 204 -22.87 -29.45 7.07
N ASN A 205 -23.30 -28.99 5.89
CA ASN A 205 -23.33 -29.79 4.67
C ASN A 205 -22.19 -29.46 3.70
N MET A 206 -21.25 -28.60 4.11
CA MET A 206 -20.15 -28.13 3.26
C MET A 206 -18.78 -28.25 3.97
N PRO A 207 -17.67 -28.19 3.23
CA PRO A 207 -16.32 -28.30 3.79
C PRO A 207 -15.99 -27.27 4.87
N THR A 208 -16.71 -26.13 4.91
CA THR A 208 -16.49 -25.08 5.92
C THR A 208 -16.74 -25.54 7.36
N SER A 209 -17.53 -26.60 7.57
CA SER A 209 -17.75 -27.22 8.89
C SER A 209 -16.93 -28.49 9.12
N SER A 210 -16.03 -28.85 8.19
CA SER A 210 -15.28 -30.09 8.25
C SER A 210 -14.49 -30.23 9.55
N THR A 211 -14.40 -31.47 10.03
CA THR A 211 -13.57 -31.86 11.18
C THR A 211 -12.30 -32.58 10.77
N ASP A 212 -12.10 -32.79 9.46
CA ASP A 212 -10.85 -33.31 8.91
C ASP A 212 -9.68 -32.41 9.32
N SER A 213 -8.58 -33.02 9.75
CA SER A 213 -7.46 -32.31 10.37
C SER A 213 -6.79 -31.30 9.45
N LEU A 214 -6.78 -31.55 8.14
CA LEU A 214 -6.17 -30.67 7.15
C LEU A 214 -7.18 -29.63 6.67
N ILE A 215 -8.36 -30.05 6.24
CA ILE A 215 -9.39 -29.16 5.66
C ILE A 215 -9.81 -28.07 6.65
N ARG A 216 -10.00 -28.42 7.93
CA ARG A 216 -10.46 -27.46 8.94
C ARG A 216 -9.50 -26.27 9.14
N ILE A 217 -8.22 -26.43 8.80
CA ILE A 217 -7.21 -25.36 8.90
C ILE A 217 -7.50 -24.27 7.86
N LEU A 218 -7.66 -24.64 6.58
CA LEU A 218 -7.97 -23.69 5.50
C LEU A 218 -9.23 -22.87 5.81
N TYR A 219 -10.27 -23.55 6.27
CA TYR A 219 -11.56 -22.94 6.55
C TYR A 219 -11.63 -22.21 7.91
N GLY A 220 -10.55 -22.17 8.68
CA GLY A 220 -10.53 -21.51 9.99
C GLY A 220 -11.45 -22.16 11.04
N ASN A 221 -11.85 -23.42 10.83
CA ASN A 221 -12.67 -24.21 11.76
C ASN A 221 -11.78 -24.96 12.78
N ILE A 222 -10.87 -24.22 13.42
CA ILE A 222 -9.93 -24.74 14.41
C ILE A 222 -10.18 -24.13 15.80
N PRO A 223 -9.72 -24.77 16.89
CA PRO A 223 -9.76 -24.16 18.21
C PRO A 223 -9.05 -22.80 18.24
N ARG A 224 -9.60 -21.84 18.98
CA ARG A 224 -9.07 -20.47 19.06
C ARG A 224 -7.60 -20.41 19.46
N GLU A 225 -7.19 -21.20 20.45
CA GLU A 225 -5.79 -21.23 20.90
C GLU A 225 -4.85 -21.69 19.77
N GLN A 226 -5.23 -22.72 19.01
CA GLN A 226 -4.47 -23.15 17.83
C GLN A 226 -4.41 -22.04 16.78
N PHE A 227 -5.52 -21.33 16.54
CA PHE A 227 -5.53 -20.20 15.62
C PHE A 227 -4.60 -19.06 16.09
N TYR A 228 -4.57 -18.75 17.38
CA TYR A 228 -3.71 -17.71 17.94
C TYR A 228 -2.23 -18.07 17.81
N GLU A 229 -1.86 -19.31 18.10
CA GLU A 229 -0.51 -19.83 17.87
C GLU A 229 -0.10 -19.74 16.40
N ASN A 230 -0.98 -20.18 15.49
CA ASN A 230 -0.75 -20.09 14.06
C ASN A 230 -0.61 -18.64 13.59
N TRP A 231 -1.47 -17.73 14.06
CA TRP A 231 -1.49 -16.34 13.63
C TRP A 231 -0.16 -15.63 13.93
N ILE A 232 0.33 -15.72 15.17
CA ILE A 232 1.62 -15.12 15.53
C ILE A 232 2.79 -15.86 14.88
N GLY A 233 2.71 -17.18 14.76
CA GLY A 233 3.76 -17.99 14.16
C GLY A 233 3.95 -17.67 12.67
N LYS A 234 2.88 -17.57 11.89
CA LYS A 234 2.90 -17.15 10.48
C LYS A 234 3.53 -15.77 10.29
N LEU A 235 3.19 -14.81 11.17
CA LEU A 235 3.81 -13.48 11.14
C LEU A 235 5.32 -13.57 11.39
N LYS A 236 5.74 -14.38 12.36
CA LYS A 236 7.18 -14.60 12.64
C LYS A 236 7.90 -15.24 11.46
N GLU A 237 7.33 -16.26 10.83
CA GLU A 237 7.90 -16.85 9.60
C GLU A 237 8.16 -15.78 8.54
N VAL A 238 7.17 -14.92 8.26
CA VAL A 238 7.32 -13.87 7.25
C VAL A 238 8.34 -12.81 7.66
N ILE A 239 8.38 -12.43 8.95
CA ILE A 239 9.35 -11.47 9.48
C ILE A 239 10.77 -12.01 9.36
N ASP A 240 10.98 -13.27 9.78
CA ASP A 240 12.30 -13.90 9.82
C ASP A 240 12.84 -14.19 8.42
N ASN A 241 11.97 -14.66 7.51
CA ASN A 241 12.39 -15.08 6.17
C ASN A 241 12.49 -13.91 5.17
N TYR A 242 11.63 -12.90 5.30
CA TYR A 242 11.48 -11.86 4.27
C TYR A 242 11.70 -10.44 4.79
N SER A 243 11.67 -10.24 6.11
CA SER A 243 11.94 -8.96 6.78
C SER A 243 11.27 -7.78 6.07
N PRO A 244 9.92 -7.71 5.99
CA PRO A 244 9.18 -6.65 5.31
C PRO A 244 9.51 -5.25 5.87
N ASP A 245 9.31 -4.22 5.06
CA ASP A 245 9.37 -2.80 5.45
C ASP A 245 8.03 -2.32 5.98
N LEU A 246 6.92 -2.92 5.52
CA LEU A 246 5.57 -2.62 5.97
C LEU A 246 4.80 -3.93 6.17
N ILE A 247 4.18 -4.08 7.35
CA ILE A 247 3.18 -5.10 7.62
C ILE A 247 1.81 -4.42 7.73
N TYR A 248 0.94 -4.79 6.81
CA TYR A 248 -0.43 -4.30 6.76
C TYR A 248 -1.38 -5.32 7.38
N PHE A 249 -2.36 -4.85 8.14
CA PHE A 249 -3.47 -5.68 8.60
C PHE A 249 -4.79 -5.18 8.09
N ASP A 250 -5.57 -6.10 7.53
CA ASP A 250 -6.98 -5.89 7.31
C ASP A 250 -7.78 -6.02 8.62
N GLY A 251 -9.09 -5.83 8.57
CA GLY A 251 -9.97 -5.81 9.73
C GLY A 251 -10.12 -7.14 10.49
N GLU A 252 -10.87 -7.08 11.59
CA GLU A 252 -11.16 -8.19 12.52
C GLU A 252 -10.00 -8.58 13.44
N LEU A 253 -8.99 -7.70 13.58
CA LEU A 253 -7.99 -7.87 14.64
C LEU A 253 -8.65 -7.84 16.03
N GLY A 254 -9.85 -7.25 16.18
CA GLY A 254 -10.65 -7.32 17.41
C GLY A 254 -10.98 -8.74 17.89
N LYS A 255 -10.85 -9.78 17.05
CA LYS A 255 -11.01 -11.20 17.47
C LYS A 255 -9.80 -11.77 18.20
N LEU A 256 -8.67 -11.07 18.15
CA LEU A 256 -7.42 -11.49 18.75
C LEU A 256 -7.24 -10.84 20.13
N PRO A 257 -6.67 -11.55 21.11
CA PRO A 257 -6.29 -10.95 22.38
C PRO A 257 -5.27 -9.82 22.17
N ASP A 258 -5.37 -8.74 22.95
CA ASP A 258 -4.41 -7.62 22.86
C ASP A 258 -2.98 -8.05 23.19
N SER A 259 -2.80 -9.06 24.04
CA SER A 259 -1.48 -9.66 24.31
C SER A 259 -0.84 -10.27 23.05
N LEU A 260 -1.65 -10.84 22.14
CA LEU A 260 -1.14 -11.42 20.90
C LEU A 260 -0.69 -10.32 19.91
N LYS A 261 -1.49 -9.25 19.81
CA LYS A 261 -1.15 -8.07 19.00
C LYS A 261 0.11 -7.38 19.51
N LEU A 262 0.23 -7.26 20.83
CA LEU A 262 1.40 -6.71 21.51
C LEU A 262 2.64 -7.58 21.29
N ALA A 263 2.52 -8.90 21.38
CA ALA A 263 3.61 -9.84 21.10
C ALA A 263 4.09 -9.71 19.65
N PHE A 264 3.17 -9.59 18.68
CA PHE A 264 3.51 -9.30 17.29
C PHE A 264 4.30 -7.99 17.15
N ALA A 265 3.75 -6.88 17.65
CA ALA A 265 4.36 -5.57 17.47
C ALA A 265 5.74 -5.52 18.13
N THR A 266 5.87 -6.10 19.32
CA THR A 266 7.15 -6.20 20.04
C THR A 266 8.18 -7.03 19.24
N TYR A 267 7.75 -8.16 18.65
CA TYR A 267 8.62 -9.00 17.84
C TYR A 267 9.13 -8.26 16.61
N TYR A 268 8.21 -7.66 15.84
CA TYR A 268 8.55 -6.99 14.59
C TYR A 268 9.44 -5.76 14.80
N LEU A 269 9.15 -4.94 15.82
CA LEU A 269 9.95 -3.76 16.14
C LEU A 269 11.35 -4.12 16.67
N ASN A 270 11.49 -5.20 17.45
CA ASN A 270 12.79 -5.69 17.87
C ASN A 270 13.59 -6.28 16.69
N HIS A 271 12.94 -7.00 15.78
CA HIS A 271 13.58 -7.47 14.55
C HIS A 271 14.07 -6.30 13.70
N ALA A 272 13.23 -5.26 13.52
CA ALA A 272 13.59 -4.05 12.80
C ALA A 272 14.79 -3.33 13.45
N ALA A 273 14.78 -3.16 14.77
CA ALA A 273 15.88 -2.56 15.52
C ALA A 273 17.19 -3.35 15.39
N ALA A 274 17.13 -4.68 15.49
CA ALA A 274 18.29 -5.57 15.32
C ALA A 274 18.90 -5.48 13.90
N ASN A 275 18.08 -5.16 12.90
CA ASN A 275 18.48 -5.00 11.51
C ASN A 275 18.70 -3.54 11.09
N ASN A 276 18.71 -2.59 12.04
CA ASN A 276 18.84 -1.16 11.80
C ASN A 276 17.87 -0.65 10.71
N LYS A 277 16.61 -1.05 10.84
CA LYS A 277 15.54 -0.81 9.89
C LYS A 277 14.40 -0.04 10.56
N GLU A 278 13.81 0.89 9.83
CA GLU A 278 12.54 1.50 10.17
C GLU A 278 11.43 0.80 9.40
N VAL A 279 10.39 0.36 10.09
CA VAL A 279 9.25 -0.39 9.57
C VAL A 279 7.92 0.32 9.77
N VAL A 280 6.88 -0.11 9.07
CA VAL A 280 5.52 0.40 9.24
C VAL A 280 4.59 -0.75 9.62
N ILE A 281 3.67 -0.46 10.54
CA ILE A 281 2.53 -1.32 10.88
C ILE A 281 1.27 -0.50 10.55
N THR A 282 0.29 -1.09 9.86
CA THR A 282 -1.02 -0.43 9.64
C THR A 282 -2.14 -1.12 10.40
N HIS A 283 -3.26 -0.42 10.58
CA HIS A 283 -4.50 -0.97 11.14
C HIS A 283 -5.74 -0.34 10.49
N LYS A 284 -6.84 -1.09 10.50
CA LYS A 284 -8.19 -0.55 10.27
C LYS A 284 -8.92 -0.33 11.58
N ASN A 285 -9.92 0.55 11.57
CA ASN A 285 -10.92 0.69 12.65
C ASN A 285 -10.37 0.85 14.09
N GLY A 286 -9.16 1.42 14.25
CA GLY A 286 -8.52 1.58 15.56
C GLY A 286 -8.16 0.27 16.27
N GLU A 287 -7.96 -0.83 15.53
CA GLU A 287 -7.73 -2.16 16.12
C GLU A 287 -6.30 -2.38 16.66
N LEU A 288 -5.40 -1.42 16.43
CA LEU A 288 -4.08 -1.29 17.06
C LEU A 288 -3.86 0.15 17.56
N PRO A 289 -3.00 0.36 18.57
CA PRO A 289 -2.69 1.70 19.07
C PRO A 289 -2.03 2.58 18.00
N LYS A 290 -2.37 3.87 17.98
CA LYS A 290 -1.89 4.83 16.97
C LYS A 290 -0.42 5.19 17.19
N GLU A 291 0.08 5.01 18.40
CA GLU A 291 1.47 5.28 18.80
C GLU A 291 2.46 4.26 18.20
N VAL A 292 1.97 3.20 17.57
CA VAL A 292 2.81 2.12 17.03
C VAL A 292 2.38 1.70 15.62
N SER A 293 1.29 2.26 15.11
CA SER A 293 0.70 1.86 13.84
C SER A 293 -0.10 2.98 13.18
N LEU A 294 -0.15 2.95 11.86
CA LEU A 294 -0.82 3.93 11.04
C LEU A 294 -2.23 3.50 10.68
N MET A 295 -3.16 4.46 10.74
CA MET A 295 -4.51 4.22 10.26
C MET A 295 -4.48 4.03 8.75
N ASP A 296 -5.18 2.98 8.33
CA ASP A 296 -5.45 2.66 6.95
C ASP A 296 -6.95 2.83 6.63
N LEU A 297 -7.24 3.55 5.53
CA LEU A 297 -8.59 3.78 5.03
C LEU A 297 -8.83 3.00 3.73
N GLU A 298 -9.51 1.86 3.84
CA GLU A 298 -9.98 1.07 2.69
C GLU A 298 -10.82 1.88 1.71
N LYS A 299 -10.32 2.01 0.48
CA LYS A 299 -10.97 2.73 -0.63
C LYS A 299 -11.51 4.09 -0.14
N GLY A 300 -10.69 4.78 0.65
CA GLY A 300 -11.14 5.80 1.57
C GLY A 300 -10.14 6.93 1.72
N ARG A 301 -10.58 8.08 2.20
CA ARG A 301 -9.73 9.27 2.30
C ARG A 301 -10.16 10.15 3.47
N MET A 302 -9.26 11.04 3.86
CA MET A 302 -9.61 12.19 4.69
C MET A 302 -10.30 13.27 3.84
N ASP A 303 -11.36 13.88 4.35
CA ASP A 303 -11.97 15.05 3.72
C ASP A 303 -11.11 16.31 3.90
N GLU A 304 -10.44 16.44 5.04
CA GLU A 304 -9.61 17.59 5.41
C GLU A 304 -8.13 17.22 5.59
N LYS A 305 -7.26 18.24 5.70
CA LYS A 305 -5.85 18.05 6.05
C LYS A 305 -5.73 17.51 7.49
N THR A 306 -4.98 16.45 7.69
CA THR A 306 -4.65 15.94 9.04
C THR A 306 -3.25 16.38 9.49
N ASP A 307 -3.00 16.36 10.80
CA ASP A 307 -1.67 16.57 11.37
C ASP A 307 -0.88 15.27 11.54
N TYR A 308 -1.58 14.13 11.59
CA TYR A 308 -1.00 12.79 11.60
C TYR A 308 -0.94 12.20 10.19
N PHE A 309 0.01 11.32 9.95
CA PHE A 309 0.15 10.59 8.68
C PHE A 309 -0.82 9.41 8.63
N TRP A 310 -1.28 9.04 7.44
CA TRP A 310 -2.22 7.92 7.25
C TRP A 310 -1.99 7.26 5.89
N LEU A 311 -2.36 6.00 5.78
CA LEU A 311 -2.37 5.25 4.52
C LEU A 311 -3.82 5.10 4.04
N THR A 312 -3.99 5.03 2.74
CA THR A 312 -5.18 4.43 2.14
C THR A 312 -4.78 3.43 1.09
N ASP A 313 -5.44 2.29 1.11
CA ASP A 313 -5.50 1.37 0.00
C ASP A 313 -6.63 1.73 -0.98
N GLU A 314 -6.35 1.61 -2.27
CA GLU A 314 -7.31 1.79 -3.35
C GLU A 314 -7.07 0.69 -4.39
N THR A 315 -8.07 0.34 -5.19
CA THR A 315 -7.91 -0.62 -6.28
C THR A 315 -7.80 0.06 -7.64
N ILE A 316 -6.95 -0.49 -8.52
CA ILE A 316 -6.84 -0.10 -9.93
C ILE A 316 -8.14 -0.35 -10.71
N ALA A 317 -9.04 -1.17 -10.17
CA ALA A 317 -10.27 -1.57 -10.82
C ALA A 317 -11.52 -0.96 -10.19
N HIS A 318 -12.61 -0.90 -10.95
CA HIS A 318 -13.93 -0.64 -10.40
C HIS A 318 -14.49 -1.93 -9.77
N GLY A 319 -14.54 -1.97 -8.44
CA GLY A 319 -15.41 -2.89 -7.68
C GLY A 319 -14.75 -4.13 -7.07
N SER A 320 -13.61 -4.61 -7.57
CA SER A 320 -12.93 -5.80 -7.04
C SER A 320 -11.45 -5.55 -6.72
N TRP A 321 -10.94 -6.22 -5.70
CA TRP A 321 -9.51 -6.26 -5.40
C TRP A 321 -8.79 -7.37 -6.19
N SER A 322 -9.42 -8.54 -6.37
CA SER A 322 -8.85 -9.63 -7.18
C SER A 322 -9.33 -9.61 -8.63
N TYR A 323 -8.63 -10.35 -9.50
CA TYR A 323 -9.00 -10.48 -10.91
C TYR A 323 -10.37 -11.15 -11.06
N THR A 324 -11.18 -10.62 -11.97
CA THR A 324 -12.41 -11.22 -12.46
C THR A 324 -12.49 -11.07 -13.98
N GLU A 325 -13.25 -11.93 -14.65
CA GLU A 325 -13.42 -11.80 -16.11
C GLU A 325 -14.20 -10.55 -16.53
N THR A 326 -14.88 -9.89 -15.59
CA THR A 326 -15.62 -8.64 -15.79
C THR A 326 -14.95 -7.44 -15.13
N LEU A 327 -13.67 -7.55 -14.77
CA LEU A 327 -12.94 -6.49 -14.09
C LEU A 327 -12.77 -5.30 -15.03
N GLU A 328 -13.26 -4.13 -14.63
CA GLU A 328 -13.06 -2.88 -15.37
C GLU A 328 -11.95 -2.05 -14.72
N VAL A 329 -10.93 -1.69 -15.50
CA VAL A 329 -9.77 -0.91 -15.02
C VAL A 329 -10.08 0.59 -15.04
N LYS A 330 -9.74 1.29 -13.97
CA LYS A 330 -9.86 2.75 -13.87
C LYS A 330 -8.88 3.44 -14.82
N PRO A 331 -9.24 4.59 -15.39
CA PRO A 331 -8.27 5.40 -16.13
C PRO A 331 -7.16 5.91 -15.20
N ALA A 332 -5.93 6.03 -15.72
CA ALA A 332 -4.79 6.53 -14.94
C ALA A 332 -5.05 7.91 -14.33
N SER A 333 -5.83 8.76 -15.02
CA SER A 333 -6.19 10.09 -14.55
C SER A 333 -6.95 10.08 -13.22
N GLU A 334 -7.85 9.11 -13.01
CA GLU A 334 -8.58 8.95 -11.75
C GLU A 334 -7.60 8.66 -10.60
N ILE A 335 -6.68 7.72 -10.81
CA ILE A 335 -5.72 7.30 -9.79
C ILE A 335 -4.71 8.40 -9.47
N ILE A 336 -4.20 9.11 -10.49
CA ILE A 336 -3.31 10.26 -10.31
C ILE A 336 -4.00 11.35 -9.48
N GLN A 337 -5.26 11.66 -9.79
CA GLN A 337 -6.02 12.65 -9.05
C GLN A 337 -6.29 12.22 -7.59
N VAL A 338 -6.62 10.95 -7.37
CA VAL A 338 -6.75 10.39 -6.03
C VAL A 338 -5.44 10.51 -5.24
N LEU A 339 -4.30 10.16 -5.85
CA LEU A 339 -2.97 10.31 -5.26
C LEU A 339 -2.68 11.76 -4.86
N ILE A 340 -2.93 12.72 -5.76
CA ILE A 340 -2.71 14.15 -5.50
C ILE A 340 -3.54 14.62 -4.29
N ASP A 341 -4.84 14.26 -4.22
CA ASP A 341 -5.72 14.63 -3.10
C ASP A 341 -5.22 14.04 -1.77
N ILE A 342 -4.84 12.76 -1.77
CA ILE A 342 -4.29 12.05 -0.59
C ILE A 342 -3.02 12.75 -0.09
N VAL A 343 -2.06 13.02 -0.98
CA VAL A 343 -0.75 13.60 -0.61
C VAL A 343 -0.92 15.00 -0.03
N SER A 344 -1.87 15.78 -0.57
CA SER A 344 -2.16 17.13 -0.08
C SER A 344 -2.74 17.15 1.34
N LYS A 345 -3.32 16.03 1.80
CA LYS A 345 -3.96 15.85 3.11
C LYS A 345 -3.15 14.97 4.07
N ASN A 346 -1.84 14.89 3.84
CA ASN A 346 -0.88 14.17 4.70
C ASN A 346 -1.00 12.63 4.63
N GLY A 347 -1.43 12.09 3.49
CA GLY A 347 -1.54 10.65 3.29
C GLY A 347 -0.52 10.04 2.33
N VAL A 348 -0.59 8.72 2.20
CA VAL A 348 0.10 7.88 1.20
C VAL A 348 -0.90 6.93 0.54
N LEU A 349 -0.75 6.72 -0.77
CA LEU A 349 -1.58 5.80 -1.54
C LEU A 349 -0.87 4.45 -1.73
N MET A 350 -1.55 3.37 -1.39
CA MET A 350 -1.16 2.01 -1.75
C MET A 350 -2.17 1.43 -2.74
N LEU A 351 -1.79 1.36 -4.01
CA LEU A 351 -2.68 0.92 -5.09
C LEU A 351 -2.62 -0.60 -5.27
N ASN A 352 -3.77 -1.27 -5.16
CA ASN A 352 -3.94 -2.67 -5.51
C ASN A 352 -3.99 -2.86 -7.02
N ILE A 353 -3.30 -3.89 -7.51
CA ILE A 353 -3.56 -4.49 -8.81
C ILE A 353 -4.12 -5.91 -8.68
N SER A 354 -4.67 -6.42 -9.78
CA SER A 354 -5.45 -7.66 -9.81
C SER A 354 -4.91 -8.63 -10.87
N PRO A 355 -3.79 -9.33 -10.60
CA PRO A 355 -3.21 -10.32 -11.50
C PRO A 355 -4.12 -11.56 -11.67
N LYS A 356 -4.04 -12.20 -12.83
CA LYS A 356 -4.71 -13.49 -13.09
C LYS A 356 -4.04 -14.61 -12.30
N ALA A 357 -4.75 -15.70 -12.03
CA ALA A 357 -4.21 -16.87 -11.31
C ALA A 357 -2.89 -17.43 -11.89
N ASN A 358 -2.69 -17.34 -13.21
CA ASN A 358 -1.45 -17.78 -13.84
C ASN A 358 -0.26 -16.81 -13.69
N GLY A 359 -0.43 -15.66 -13.04
CA GLY A 359 0.62 -14.66 -12.81
C GLY A 359 0.74 -13.56 -13.86
N VAL A 360 -0.17 -13.53 -14.85
CA VAL A 360 -0.24 -12.41 -15.80
C VAL A 360 -0.93 -11.21 -15.13
N ILE A 361 -0.26 -10.06 -15.09
CA ILE A 361 -0.93 -8.77 -14.87
C ILE A 361 -1.63 -8.40 -16.19
N PRO A 362 -2.96 -8.23 -16.23
CA PRO A 362 -3.68 -7.88 -17.46
C PRO A 362 -3.10 -6.62 -18.13
N GLN A 363 -3.10 -6.60 -19.46
CA GLN A 363 -2.49 -5.52 -20.25
C GLN A 363 -3.03 -4.14 -19.87
N GLU A 364 -4.35 -4.00 -19.71
CA GLU A 364 -5.00 -2.74 -19.32
C GLU A 364 -4.47 -2.20 -17.98
N GLN A 365 -4.22 -3.08 -17.00
CA GLN A 365 -3.61 -2.68 -15.72
C GLN A 365 -2.15 -2.24 -15.92
N GLN A 366 -1.38 -2.91 -16.78
CA GLN A 366 -0.01 -2.51 -17.09
C GLN A 366 0.02 -1.13 -17.74
N GLU A 367 -0.86 -0.88 -18.72
CA GLU A 367 -0.98 0.40 -19.42
C GLU A 367 -1.33 1.54 -18.45
N THR A 368 -2.33 1.35 -17.59
CA THR A 368 -2.68 2.32 -16.53
C THR A 368 -1.50 2.59 -15.60
N LEU A 369 -0.76 1.56 -15.16
CA LEU A 369 0.42 1.74 -14.31
C LEU A 369 1.54 2.51 -15.02
N LEU A 370 1.76 2.26 -16.32
CA LEU A 370 2.77 2.98 -17.10
C LEU A 370 2.39 4.44 -17.29
N GLU A 371 1.12 4.74 -17.57
CA GLU A 371 0.62 6.13 -17.68
C GLU A 371 0.76 6.90 -16.36
N ILE A 372 0.49 6.25 -15.21
CA ILE A 372 0.76 6.82 -13.88
C ILE A 372 2.25 7.14 -13.74
N GLY A 373 3.10 6.20 -14.14
CA GLY A 373 4.55 6.35 -14.12
C GLY A 373 5.08 7.50 -14.97
N GLU A 374 4.54 7.67 -16.18
CA GLU A 374 4.87 8.78 -17.07
C GLU A 374 4.55 10.13 -16.43
N TRP A 375 3.36 10.27 -15.81
CA TRP A 375 2.99 11.48 -15.08
C TRP A 375 3.90 11.72 -13.88
N LEU A 376 4.17 10.69 -13.07
CA LEU A 376 5.04 10.80 -11.89
C LEU A 376 6.51 11.07 -12.25
N ASN A 377 7.00 10.63 -13.40
CA ASN A 377 8.34 10.97 -13.87
C ASN A 377 8.45 12.46 -14.21
N GLN A 378 7.40 13.06 -14.76
CA GLN A 378 7.37 14.49 -15.12
C GLN A 378 7.08 15.41 -13.94
N PHE A 379 6.18 15.00 -13.03
CA PHE A 379 5.63 15.85 -11.98
C PHE A 379 5.95 15.37 -10.55
N GLY A 380 6.71 14.28 -10.41
CA GLY A 380 6.99 13.63 -9.12
C GLY A 380 7.71 14.51 -8.10
N GLU A 381 8.38 15.59 -8.52
CA GLU A 381 8.95 16.58 -7.60
C GLU A 381 7.88 17.22 -6.68
N ALA A 382 6.64 17.35 -7.17
CA ALA A 382 5.50 17.88 -6.43
C ALA A 382 4.77 16.83 -5.57
N ILE A 383 5.20 15.57 -5.63
CA ILE A 383 4.62 14.46 -4.88
C ILE A 383 5.64 13.93 -3.88
N TYR A 384 6.75 13.40 -4.39
CA TYR A 384 7.76 12.73 -3.58
C TYR A 384 8.53 13.66 -2.67
N ASP A 385 8.80 13.18 -1.45
CA ASP A 385 9.49 13.91 -0.40
C ASP A 385 8.80 15.22 0.03
N THR A 386 7.58 15.50 -0.45
CA THR A 386 6.83 16.71 -0.09
C THR A 386 6.12 16.57 1.25
N ARG A 387 5.68 17.70 1.80
CA ARG A 387 4.79 17.81 2.96
C ARG A 387 3.58 18.67 2.60
N THR A 388 2.53 18.56 3.40
CA THR A 388 1.33 19.39 3.23
C THR A 388 1.65 20.87 3.39
N TRP A 389 0.95 21.71 2.63
CA TRP A 389 0.91 23.14 2.92
C TRP A 389 -0.13 23.45 4.01
N THR A 390 -0.25 24.73 4.40
CA THR A 390 -1.25 25.17 5.38
C THR A 390 -2.69 25.03 4.86
N VAL A 391 -2.88 25.07 3.54
CA VAL A 391 -4.14 24.77 2.85
C VAL A 391 -3.89 23.53 1.98
N TYR A 392 -4.73 22.49 2.08
CA TYR A 392 -4.55 21.28 1.26
C TYR A 392 -5.00 21.49 -0.19
N GLY A 393 -5.99 22.35 -0.40
CA GLY A 393 -6.56 22.59 -1.72
C GLY A 393 -7.67 23.63 -1.75
N GLU A 394 -8.11 23.94 -2.96
CA GLU A 394 -9.30 24.74 -3.25
C GLU A 394 -10.05 24.14 -4.45
N GLY A 395 -11.28 24.58 -4.68
CA GLY A 395 -12.11 24.15 -5.80
C GLY A 395 -13.48 23.62 -5.39
N PRO A 396 -14.35 23.34 -6.37
CA PRO A 396 -15.73 22.90 -6.13
C PRO A 396 -15.83 21.44 -5.64
N THR A 397 -14.82 20.61 -5.87
CA THR A 397 -14.88 19.16 -5.59
C THR A 397 -14.41 18.87 -4.17
N VAL A 398 -15.39 18.70 -3.28
CA VAL A 398 -15.19 18.36 -1.86
C VAL A 398 -15.70 16.96 -1.55
N LEU A 399 -14.98 16.18 -0.73
CA LEU A 399 -15.41 14.83 -0.32
C LEU A 399 -16.62 14.88 0.61
N GLY A 400 -16.60 15.78 1.59
CA GLY A 400 -17.71 16.02 2.52
C GLY A 400 -17.73 15.09 3.74
N GLU A 401 -16.95 14.01 3.72
CA GLU A 401 -16.70 13.15 4.87
C GLU A 401 -15.38 12.38 4.74
N SER A 402 -14.80 12.02 5.88
CA SER A 402 -13.67 11.09 6.00
C SER A 402 -14.18 9.67 6.25
N GLY A 403 -13.56 8.65 5.64
CA GLY A 403 -13.91 7.26 5.95
C GLY A 403 -13.50 6.25 4.90
N HIS A 404 -13.98 5.01 5.09
CA HIS A 404 -13.81 3.88 4.18
C HIS A 404 -14.84 3.92 3.04
N PHE A 405 -14.51 3.30 1.91
CA PHE A 405 -15.38 3.08 0.76
C PHE A 405 -16.09 4.36 0.26
N LEU A 406 -15.32 5.43 0.14
CA LEU A 406 -15.85 6.68 -0.40
C LEU A 406 -16.08 6.55 -1.90
N GLU A 407 -17.19 7.13 -2.36
CA GLU A 407 -17.47 7.25 -3.79
C GLU A 407 -16.44 8.17 -4.45
N TRP A 408 -16.01 7.80 -5.66
CA TRP A 408 -15.14 8.66 -6.44
C TRP A 408 -15.89 9.92 -6.90
N LYS A 409 -15.21 11.06 -6.88
CA LYS A 409 -15.71 12.34 -7.41
C LYS A 409 -14.74 12.84 -8.46
N ALA A 410 -15.28 13.14 -9.64
CA ALA A 410 -14.50 13.67 -10.75
C ALA A 410 -14.00 15.08 -10.43
N TYR A 411 -12.68 15.26 -10.44
CA TYR A 411 -12.07 16.58 -10.32
C TYR A 411 -12.09 17.32 -11.65
N THR A 412 -11.98 18.64 -11.56
CA THR A 412 -11.99 19.56 -12.71
C THR A 412 -10.75 20.45 -12.69
N PRO A 413 -10.47 21.18 -13.78
CA PRO A 413 -9.41 22.21 -13.77
C PRO A 413 -9.63 23.36 -12.77
N ASN A 414 -10.80 23.44 -12.11
CA ASN A 414 -11.04 24.39 -11.03
C ASN A 414 -10.63 23.85 -9.65
N ASP A 415 -10.20 22.59 -9.57
CA ASP A 415 -9.71 21.97 -8.35
C ASP A 415 -8.19 22.05 -8.32
N ILE A 416 -7.65 22.52 -7.19
CA ILE A 416 -6.22 22.67 -6.97
C ILE A 416 -5.87 21.98 -5.66
N ARG A 417 -4.71 21.31 -5.62
CA ARG A 417 -4.13 20.71 -4.43
C ARG A 417 -2.72 21.20 -4.22
N PHE A 418 -2.29 21.29 -2.96
CA PHE A 418 -1.01 21.88 -2.60
C PHE A 418 -0.08 20.92 -1.86
N THR A 419 1.20 21.00 -2.21
CA THR A 419 2.29 20.35 -1.49
C THR A 419 3.48 21.29 -1.38
N THR A 420 4.43 21.01 -0.50
CA THR A 420 5.62 21.85 -0.28
C THR A 420 6.89 21.02 -0.15
N LYS A 421 8.02 21.58 -0.60
CA LYS A 421 9.36 21.02 -0.40
C LYS A 421 10.39 22.15 -0.38
N GLY A 422 11.02 22.36 0.78
CA GLY A 422 11.98 23.47 0.95
C GLY A 422 11.32 24.84 0.78
N ASP A 423 11.80 25.61 -0.18
CA ASP A 423 11.28 26.91 -0.59
C ASP A 423 10.16 26.83 -1.64
N ALA A 424 9.88 25.65 -2.19
CA ALA A 424 8.86 25.45 -3.21
C ALA A 424 7.48 25.14 -2.60
N LEU A 425 6.49 25.89 -3.05
CA LEU A 425 5.06 25.54 -2.98
C LEU A 425 4.64 25.02 -4.36
N TYR A 426 4.04 23.84 -4.41
CA TYR A 426 3.48 23.28 -5.63
C TYR A 426 1.96 23.44 -5.61
N ALA A 427 1.41 24.09 -6.62
CA ALA A 427 -0.02 24.12 -6.89
C ALA A 427 -0.33 23.17 -8.04
N ILE A 428 -1.05 22.09 -7.74
CA ILE A 428 -1.36 21.01 -8.66
C ILE A 428 -2.81 21.18 -9.12
N VAL A 429 -3.01 21.63 -10.35
CA VAL A 429 -4.33 21.85 -10.96
C VAL A 429 -4.82 20.53 -11.53
N MET A 430 -6.02 20.11 -11.15
CA MET A 430 -6.58 18.77 -11.40
C MET A 430 -7.23 18.66 -12.79
N GLY A 431 -6.50 19.13 -13.80
CA GLY A 431 -6.89 19.13 -15.21
C GLY A 431 -6.27 20.32 -15.95
N TRP A 432 -6.44 20.36 -17.28
CA TRP A 432 -5.98 21.50 -18.07
C TRP A 432 -7.07 22.58 -18.20
N PRO A 433 -6.85 23.81 -17.73
CA PRO A 433 -7.84 24.89 -17.82
C PRO A 433 -7.97 25.51 -19.23
N GLY A 434 -6.99 25.30 -20.11
CA GLY A 434 -6.98 25.83 -21.47
C GLY A 434 -5.64 26.47 -21.84
N ASP A 435 -5.47 26.78 -23.13
CA ASP A 435 -4.23 27.36 -23.66
C ASP A 435 -4.27 28.89 -23.56
N SER A 436 -3.21 29.50 -23.00
CA SER A 436 -3.11 30.97 -22.87
C SER A 436 -4.30 31.61 -22.13
N VAL A 437 -4.85 30.91 -21.13
CA VAL A 437 -5.96 31.41 -20.31
C VAL A 437 -5.44 31.91 -18.96
N GLU A 438 -6.03 33.01 -18.50
CA GLU A 438 -5.76 33.53 -17.17
C GLU A 438 -6.50 32.71 -16.12
N GLN A 439 -5.82 32.37 -15.03
CA GLN A 439 -6.32 31.59 -13.90
C GLN A 439 -5.93 32.27 -12.58
N THR A 440 -6.72 32.08 -11.53
CA THR A 440 -6.46 32.65 -10.20
C THR A 440 -6.46 31.55 -9.15
N ILE A 441 -5.43 31.55 -8.32
CA ILE A 441 -5.27 30.67 -7.15
C ILE A 441 -5.50 31.52 -5.89
N ALA A 442 -6.70 31.43 -5.33
CA ALA A 442 -7.14 32.32 -4.26
C ALA A 442 -6.38 32.07 -2.94
N SER A 443 -6.04 30.81 -2.69
CA SER A 443 -5.32 30.40 -1.48
C SER A 443 -3.90 30.94 -1.40
N VAL A 444 -3.26 31.27 -2.52
CA VAL A 444 -1.92 31.87 -2.56
C VAL A 444 -2.03 33.38 -2.36
N ASN A 445 -2.20 33.78 -1.11
CA ASN A 445 -2.41 35.16 -0.67
C ASN A 445 -1.50 35.52 0.52
N GLU A 446 -1.49 36.80 0.92
CA GLU A 446 -0.61 37.32 1.99
C GLU A 446 -0.76 36.55 3.31
N GLN A 447 -1.98 36.18 3.68
CA GLN A 447 -2.26 35.44 4.92
C GLN A 447 -1.61 34.05 4.90
N ASN A 448 -1.82 33.28 3.83
CA ASN A 448 -1.35 31.90 3.74
C ASN A 448 0.14 31.78 3.40
N LEU A 449 0.72 32.78 2.74
CA LEU A 449 2.17 32.85 2.49
C LEU A 449 2.98 33.17 3.75
N ASN A 450 2.33 33.63 4.82
CA ASN A 450 2.93 33.88 6.13
C ASN A 450 4.21 34.73 6.03
N SER A 451 4.09 35.92 5.43
CA SER A 451 5.18 36.89 5.17
C SER A 451 6.21 36.50 4.10
N LYS A 452 6.17 35.30 3.53
CA LYS A 452 7.02 34.93 2.39
C LYS A 452 6.58 35.65 1.12
N GLN A 453 7.53 35.92 0.23
CA GLN A 453 7.27 36.54 -1.07
C GLN A 453 7.46 35.53 -2.20
N ILE A 454 6.72 35.68 -3.30
CA ILE A 454 6.91 34.87 -4.50
C ILE A 454 8.14 35.41 -5.25
N GLU A 455 9.17 34.58 -5.37
CA GLU A 455 10.37 34.89 -6.15
C GLU A 455 10.18 34.57 -7.63
N SER A 456 9.61 33.39 -7.92
CA SER A 456 9.39 32.93 -9.29
C SER A 456 8.28 31.89 -9.40
N ILE A 457 7.72 31.78 -10.60
CA ILE A 457 6.71 30.77 -10.93
C ILE A 457 7.13 30.07 -12.22
N LYS A 458 7.01 28.74 -12.24
CA LYS A 458 7.22 27.90 -13.42
C LYS A 458 6.12 26.85 -13.50
N MET A 459 5.69 26.52 -14.72
CA MET A 459 4.90 25.33 -14.95
C MET A 459 5.83 24.17 -15.27
N LEU A 460 5.79 23.10 -14.47
CA LEU A 460 6.59 21.92 -14.75
C LEU A 460 6.17 21.31 -16.09
N GLY A 461 7.15 20.81 -16.87
CA GLY A 461 6.90 20.28 -18.20
C GLY A 461 6.68 21.32 -19.30
N SER A 462 6.87 22.61 -19.03
CA SER A 462 6.88 23.68 -20.03
C SER A 462 8.12 24.55 -19.91
N ASP A 463 8.65 24.98 -21.06
CA ASP A 463 9.75 25.95 -21.14
C ASP A 463 9.23 27.39 -21.32
N GLU A 464 7.91 27.59 -21.42
CA GLU A 464 7.31 28.91 -21.55
C GLU A 464 7.40 29.71 -20.24
N THR A 465 7.68 31.01 -20.36
CA THR A 465 7.62 31.93 -19.22
C THR A 465 6.17 32.11 -18.79
N ILE A 466 5.91 31.93 -17.50
CA ILE A 466 4.57 32.17 -16.92
C ILE A 466 4.45 33.64 -16.55
N GLU A 467 3.49 34.34 -17.15
CA GLU A 467 3.10 35.68 -16.72
C GLU A 467 2.22 35.56 -15.47
N TRP A 468 2.50 36.35 -14.43
CA TRP A 468 1.77 36.30 -13.17
C TRP A 468 1.78 37.62 -12.41
N THR A 469 0.77 37.80 -11.56
CA THR A 469 0.66 38.91 -10.61
C THR A 469 0.00 38.46 -9.31
N THR A 470 0.28 39.15 -8.21
CA THR A 470 -0.37 38.93 -6.91
C THR A 470 -1.30 40.10 -6.58
N SER A 471 -2.47 39.79 -6.06
CA SER A 471 -3.46 40.78 -5.59
C SER A 471 -4.13 40.33 -4.29
N GLU A 472 -5.07 41.13 -3.78
CA GLU A 472 -5.92 40.73 -2.65
C GLU A 472 -6.74 39.45 -2.92
N ASN A 473 -6.97 39.11 -4.21
CA ASN A 473 -7.70 37.93 -4.63
C ASN A 473 -6.81 36.68 -4.80
N GLY A 474 -5.51 36.79 -4.50
CA GLY A 474 -4.54 35.70 -4.62
C GLY A 474 -3.57 35.87 -5.80
N LEU A 475 -3.02 34.74 -6.26
CA LEU A 475 -2.07 34.66 -7.36
C LEU A 475 -2.82 34.46 -8.69
N THR A 476 -2.66 35.38 -9.63
CA THR A 476 -3.16 35.24 -11.00
C THR A 476 -2.00 34.89 -11.93
N TYR A 477 -2.20 33.92 -12.82
CA TYR A 477 -1.21 33.51 -13.82
C TYR A 477 -1.86 33.20 -15.17
N THR A 478 -1.10 33.26 -16.26
CA THR A 478 -1.55 32.79 -17.59
C THR A 478 -0.94 31.43 -17.90
N THR A 479 -1.76 30.49 -18.34
CA THR A 479 -1.30 29.15 -18.74
C THR A 479 -0.45 29.23 -20.02
N PRO A 480 0.50 28.29 -20.21
CA PRO A 480 1.21 28.13 -21.47
C PRO A 480 0.30 27.97 -22.69
N SER A 481 0.88 28.11 -23.87
CA SER A 481 0.20 27.91 -25.15
C SER A 481 -0.14 26.45 -25.49
N SER A 482 0.37 25.49 -24.69
CA SER A 482 0.05 24.07 -24.81
C SER A 482 0.10 23.36 -23.47
N ALA A 483 -0.76 22.35 -23.29
CA ALA A 483 -0.86 21.58 -22.06
C ALA A 483 0.37 20.65 -21.87
N PRO A 484 1.10 20.77 -20.74
CA PRO A 484 2.12 19.77 -20.37
C PRO A 484 1.51 18.42 -20.01
N SER A 485 0.25 18.41 -19.55
CA SER A 485 -0.57 17.23 -19.28
C SER A 485 -2.05 17.62 -19.29
N THR A 486 -2.93 16.69 -19.66
CA THR A 486 -4.39 16.87 -19.58
C THR A 486 -4.98 16.36 -18.26
N THR A 487 -4.26 15.52 -17.51
CA THR A 487 -4.73 14.91 -16.25
C THR A 487 -4.62 15.87 -15.07
N ALA A 488 -3.41 16.42 -14.88
CA ALA A 488 -3.11 17.41 -13.87
C ALA A 488 -1.80 18.11 -14.23
N VAL A 489 -1.70 19.41 -13.95
CA VAL A 489 -0.50 20.23 -14.22
C VAL A 489 -0.01 20.90 -12.96
N VAL A 490 1.30 21.17 -12.90
CA VAL A 490 1.95 21.65 -11.67
C VAL A 490 2.58 23.01 -11.90
N LEU A 491 2.16 23.99 -11.09
CA LEU A 491 2.89 25.23 -10.90
C LEU A 491 3.85 25.08 -9.71
N LYS A 492 5.13 25.27 -9.96
CA LYS A 492 6.15 25.44 -8.92
C LYS A 492 6.29 26.93 -8.60
N ILE A 493 5.99 27.30 -7.36
CA ILE A 493 6.07 28.66 -6.84
C ILE A 493 7.23 28.69 -5.84
N THR A 494 8.33 29.36 -6.19
CA THR A 494 9.48 29.53 -5.28
C THR A 494 9.24 30.70 -4.35
N LEU A 495 9.41 30.48 -3.04
CA LEU A 495 9.14 31.44 -1.98
C LEU A 495 10.42 31.90 -1.30
N GLN A 496 10.53 33.20 -1.00
CA GLN A 496 11.66 33.82 -0.28
C GLN A 496 11.26 34.40 1.08
#